data_AF-A0A2U1IHK5-F1
#
_entry.id   AF-A0A2U1IHK5-F1
#
_cell.length_a   1.000
_cell.length_b   1.000
_cell.length_c   1.000
_cell.angle_alpha   90.00
_cell.angle_beta   90.00
_cell.angle_gamma   90.00
#
_symmetry.space_group_name_H-M   'P 1'
#
loop_
_entity.id
_entity.type
_entity.pdbx_description
1 polymer ?
#
loop_
_entity_poly.entity_id
_entity_poly.type
_entity_poly.pdbx_seq_one_letter_code
_entity_poly.pdbx_strand_id
1 'polypeptide(L)'
;MSLTQDHASADVVAAITERVRNCKASGTTLPEGDIFALGALLGSQYVKGQGWHWGDVVWDFDETTAAVGVLNHDNSLFINPIGWMAEVMESEGGVGFMLNYNMVSAHQVPVCEPDSATGLY
;
A
#
# COMPACT_ATOMS: atom_id res chain seq x y z
N MET A 1 17.88 3.98 -10.95
CA MET A 1 18.10 4.39 -9.55
C MET A 1 18.02 3.13 -8.70
N SER A 2 19.07 2.80 -7.95
CA SER A 2 19.11 1.58 -7.11
C SER A 2 18.55 1.92 -5.73
N LEU A 3 17.44 1.30 -5.34
CA LEU A 3 16.83 1.49 -4.01
C LEU A 3 17.52 0.54 -3.03
N THR A 4 18.46 1.06 -2.24
CA THR A 4 19.09 0.33 -1.11
C THR A 4 18.26 0.48 0.18
N GLN A 5 18.51 -0.39 1.17
CA GLN A 5 17.82 -0.40 2.48
C GLN A 5 17.99 0.88 3.33
N ASP A 6 18.91 1.77 2.95
CA ASP A 6 19.24 2.98 3.71
C ASP A 6 18.37 4.20 3.35
N HIS A 7 17.47 4.07 2.38
CA HIS A 7 16.55 5.16 2.01
C HIS A 7 15.43 5.30 3.04
N ALA A 8 15.01 6.54 3.32
CA ALA A 8 13.83 6.79 4.14
C ALA A 8 12.61 6.13 3.48
N SER A 9 11.69 5.56 4.27
CA SER A 9 10.52 4.88 3.72
C SER A 9 9.69 5.76 2.78
N ALA A 10 9.61 7.07 3.05
CA ALA A 10 8.97 8.05 2.17
C ALA A 10 9.62 8.12 0.77
N ASP A 11 10.95 8.05 0.68
CA ASP A 11 11.68 8.08 -0.60
C ASP A 11 11.38 6.83 -1.43
N VAL A 12 11.29 5.67 -0.78
CA VAL A 12 10.91 4.42 -1.44
C VAL A 12 9.48 4.49 -1.97
N VAL A 13 8.53 5.02 -1.18
CA VAL A 13 7.14 5.22 -1.64
C VAL A 13 7.08 6.21 -2.81
N ALA A 14 7.86 7.29 -2.77
CA ALA A 14 7.95 8.24 -3.87
C ALA A 14 8.48 7.58 -5.15
N ALA A 15 9.53 6.77 -5.05
CA ALA A 15 10.10 6.06 -6.19
C ALA A 15 9.14 5.01 -6.78
N ILE A 16 8.41 4.27 -5.93
CA ILE A 16 7.35 3.35 -6.38
C ILE A 16 6.25 4.13 -7.11
N THR A 17 5.80 5.25 -6.53
CA THR A 17 4.77 6.13 -7.11
C THR A 17 5.19 6.63 -8.49
N GLU A 18 6.42 7.12 -8.62
CA GLU A 18 6.95 7.62 -9.90
C GLU A 18 7.08 6.51 -10.94
N ARG A 19 7.61 5.34 -10.55
CA ARG A 19 7.71 4.18 -11.46
C ARG A 19 6.34 3.82 -12.04
N VAL A 20 5.33 3.71 -11.19
CA VAL A 20 3.98 3.31 -11.62
C VAL A 20 3.33 4.40 -12.48
N ARG A 21 3.52 5.68 -12.16
CA ARG A 21 3.08 6.80 -13.03
C ARG A 21 3.71 6.73 -14.41
N ASN A 22 5.01 6.47 -14.47
CA ASN A 22 5.73 6.37 -15.74
C ASN A 22 5.23 5.18 -16.58
N CYS A 23 5.02 4.02 -15.97
CA CYS A 23 4.42 2.86 -16.65
C CYS A 23 3.05 3.20 -17.24
N LYS A 24 2.18 3.86 -16.48
CA LYS A 24 0.86 4.28 -16.97
C LYS A 24 0.96 5.30 -18.11
N ALA A 25 1.83 6.31 -17.97
CA ALA A 25 2.03 7.34 -18.99
C ALA A 25 2.57 6.78 -20.32
N SER A 26 3.39 5.72 -20.27
CA SER A 26 3.93 5.05 -21.44
C SER A 26 3.04 3.91 -21.97
N GLY A 27 1.90 3.63 -21.34
CA GLY A 27 1.05 2.47 -21.66
C GLY A 27 1.74 1.12 -21.44
N THR A 28 2.79 1.09 -20.61
CA THR A 28 3.57 -0.11 -20.31
C THR A 28 2.92 -0.89 -19.18
N THR A 29 2.62 -2.15 -19.43
CA THR A 29 2.20 -3.09 -18.39
C THR A 29 3.41 -3.64 -17.65
N LEU A 30 3.24 -3.88 -16.36
CA LEU A 30 4.23 -4.58 -15.54
C LEU A 30 3.89 -6.08 -15.54
N PRO A 31 4.90 -6.96 -15.54
CA PRO A 31 4.67 -8.37 -15.25
C PRO A 31 3.98 -8.55 -13.90
N GLU A 32 3.11 -9.55 -13.78
CA GLU A 32 2.36 -9.83 -12.55
C GLU A 32 3.28 -9.97 -11.32
N GLY A 33 4.40 -10.68 -11.47
CA GLY A 33 5.40 -10.80 -10.38
C GLY A 33 6.00 -9.46 -9.94
N ASP A 34 6.17 -8.51 -10.85
CA ASP A 34 6.66 -7.16 -10.52
C ASP A 34 5.59 -6.35 -9.79
N ILE A 35 4.31 -6.50 -10.17
CA ILE A 35 3.16 -5.89 -9.48
C ILE A 35 3.12 -6.38 -8.03
N PHE A 36 3.21 -7.70 -7.82
CA PHE A 36 3.25 -8.27 -6.47
C PHE A 36 4.47 -7.81 -5.67
N ALA A 37 5.66 -7.80 -6.27
CA ALA A 37 6.87 -7.36 -5.61
C ALA A 37 6.81 -5.87 -5.21
N LEU A 38 6.28 -5.00 -6.08
CA LEU A 38 6.10 -3.58 -5.79
C LEU A 38 5.05 -3.33 -4.71
N GLY A 39 3.94 -4.07 -4.73
CA GLY A 39 2.93 -4.02 -3.67
C GLY A 39 3.48 -4.46 -2.32
N ALA A 40 4.22 -5.57 -2.27
CA ALA A 40 4.87 -6.03 -1.04
C ALA A 40 5.93 -5.02 -0.54
N LEU A 41 6.68 -4.42 -1.45
CA LEU A 41 7.66 -3.37 -1.12
C LEU A 41 6.97 -2.11 -0.57
N LEU A 42 5.83 -1.71 -1.15
CA LEU A 42 5.02 -0.60 -0.67
C LEU A 42 4.52 -0.87 0.75
N GLY A 43 3.91 -2.03 1.01
CA GLY A 43 3.46 -2.42 2.35
C GLY A 43 4.57 -2.40 3.39
N SER A 44 5.77 -2.86 3.01
CA SER A 44 6.95 -2.82 3.87
C SER A 44 7.34 -1.40 4.31
N GLN A 45 6.96 -0.36 3.56
CA GLN A 45 7.24 1.03 3.95
C GLN A 45 6.29 1.55 5.03
N TYR A 46 5.05 1.06 5.07
CA TYR A 46 4.14 1.33 6.19
C TYR A 46 4.66 0.63 7.45
N VAL A 47 5.09 -0.62 7.34
CA VAL A 47 5.67 -1.37 8.47
C VAL A 47 6.91 -0.66 9.02
N LYS A 48 7.90 -0.36 8.16
CA LYS A 48 9.16 0.24 8.60
C LYS A 48 9.05 1.70 9.01
N GLY A 49 8.28 2.49 8.24
CA GLY A 49 8.22 3.94 8.43
C GLY A 49 7.13 4.40 9.40
N GLN A 50 6.07 3.61 9.61
CA GLN A 50 4.93 3.99 10.44
C GLN A 50 4.71 3.07 11.65
N GLY A 51 5.49 2.00 11.78
CA GLY A 51 5.33 1.03 12.87
C GLY A 51 4.07 0.16 12.73
N TRP A 52 3.54 0.03 11.52
CA TRP A 52 2.43 -0.88 11.21
C TRP A 52 2.91 -2.34 11.17
N HIS A 53 2.00 -3.30 11.03
CA HIS A 53 2.34 -4.71 10.90
C HIS A 53 1.54 -5.39 9.79
N TRP A 54 2.05 -6.51 9.28
CA TRP A 54 1.29 -7.37 8.36
C TRP A 54 0.20 -8.13 9.12
N GLY A 55 -0.90 -8.40 8.44
CA GLY A 55 -2.00 -9.23 8.94
C GLY A 55 -3.00 -9.60 7.84
N ASP A 56 -3.87 -10.55 8.18
CA ASP A 56 -4.94 -11.02 7.32
C ASP A 56 -6.25 -10.38 7.77
N VAL A 57 -6.98 -9.78 6.83
CA VAL A 57 -8.32 -9.23 7.08
C VAL A 57 -9.34 -10.04 6.30
N VAL A 58 -10.32 -10.60 7.01
CA VAL A 58 -11.43 -11.35 6.44
C VAL A 58 -12.66 -10.47 6.31
N TRP A 59 -13.40 -10.60 5.21
CA TRP A 59 -14.67 -9.91 5.04
C TRP A 59 -15.80 -10.77 5.58
N ASP A 60 -16.76 -10.16 6.27
CA ASP A 60 -17.96 -10.84 6.80
C ASP A 60 -17.68 -12.11 7.62
N PHE A 61 -16.50 -12.18 8.26
CA PHE A 61 -16.00 -13.35 9.00
C PHE A 61 -15.81 -14.61 8.15
N ASP A 62 -15.66 -14.46 6.83
CA ASP A 62 -15.38 -15.55 5.90
C ASP A 62 -13.86 -15.64 5.61
N GLU A 63 -13.23 -16.68 6.15
CA GLU A 63 -11.81 -16.97 5.97
C GLU A 63 -11.41 -17.22 4.50
N THR A 64 -12.37 -17.56 3.64
CA THR A 64 -12.09 -17.77 2.20
C THR A 64 -11.93 -16.46 1.42
N THR A 65 -12.26 -15.33 2.05
CA THR A 65 -12.20 -13.99 1.45
C THR A 65 -11.03 -13.14 1.95
N ALA A 66 -10.10 -13.75 2.69
CA ALA A 66 -9.01 -13.05 3.35
C ALA A 66 -8.14 -12.24 2.38
N ALA A 67 -7.83 -11.01 2.76
CA ALA A 67 -6.83 -10.17 2.11
C ALA A 67 -5.63 -9.99 3.04
N VAL A 68 -4.43 -10.29 2.53
CA VAL A 68 -3.17 -9.98 3.20
C VAL A 68 -2.87 -8.49 3.02
N GLY A 69 -2.60 -7.79 4.11
CA GLY A 69 -2.23 -6.38 4.05
C GLY A 69 -1.52 -5.89 5.31
N VAL A 70 -1.48 -4.57 5.46
CA VAL A 70 -0.86 -3.91 6.61
C VAL A 70 -1.90 -3.19 7.45
N LEU A 71 -1.75 -3.33 8.76
CA LEU A 71 -2.61 -2.79 9.80
C LEU A 71 -1.83 -1.83 10.68
N ASN A 72 -2.48 -0.77 11.14
CA ASN A 72 -1.92 0.10 12.17
C ASN A 72 -2.01 -0.57 13.55
N HIS A 73 -1.39 0.03 14.58
CA HIS A 73 -1.20 -0.60 15.90
C HIS A 73 -2.48 -1.10 16.59
N ASP A 74 -3.62 -0.43 16.37
CA ASP A 74 -4.91 -0.82 16.96
C ASP A 74 -5.84 -1.54 15.96
N ASN A 75 -5.31 -1.99 14.83
CA ASN A 75 -6.03 -2.68 13.75
C ASN A 75 -7.25 -1.91 13.21
N SER A 76 -7.36 -0.60 13.44
CA SER A 76 -8.49 0.20 12.98
C SER A 76 -8.40 0.56 11.49
N LEU A 77 -7.19 0.52 10.91
CA LEU A 77 -6.91 0.90 9.53
C LEU A 77 -6.21 -0.23 8.79
N PHE A 78 -6.64 -0.49 7.57
CA PHE A 78 -6.09 -1.54 6.72
C PHE A 78 -5.71 -1.01 5.34
N ILE A 79 -4.57 -1.44 4.83
CA ILE A 79 -4.17 -1.25 3.43
C ILE A 79 -3.83 -2.62 2.85
N ASN A 80 -4.40 -2.96 1.69
CA ASN A 80 -3.98 -4.10 0.87
C ASN A 80 -3.03 -3.60 -0.23
N PRO A 81 -1.71 -3.46 0.03
CA PRO A 81 -0.81 -2.80 -0.91
C PRO A 81 -0.57 -3.64 -2.18
N ILE A 82 -0.75 -4.95 -2.11
CA ILE A 82 -0.61 -5.86 -3.26
C ILE A 82 -1.83 -5.71 -4.17
N GLY A 83 -3.04 -5.83 -3.61
CA GLY A 83 -4.28 -5.60 -4.36
C GLY A 83 -4.36 -4.18 -4.92
N TRP A 84 -3.98 -3.19 -4.12
CA TRP A 84 -3.98 -1.79 -4.53
C TRP A 84 -3.00 -1.52 -5.69
N MET A 85 -1.81 -2.13 -5.68
CA MET A 85 -0.87 -2.03 -6.79
C MET A 85 -1.46 -2.60 -8.09
N ALA A 86 -2.12 -3.76 -8.02
CA ALA A 86 -2.78 -4.37 -9.17
C ALA A 86 -3.91 -3.47 -9.71
N GLU A 87 -4.81 -3.00 -8.84
CA GLU A 87 -5.90 -2.10 -9.23
C GLU A 87 -5.40 -0.78 -9.84
N VAL A 88 -4.34 -0.20 -9.29
CA VAL A 88 -3.73 1.02 -9.85
C VAL A 88 -3.14 0.77 -11.23
N MET A 89 -2.58 -0.41 -11.50
CA MET A 89 -2.05 -0.74 -12.82
C MET A 89 -3.17 -0.93 -13.86
N GLU A 90 -4.33 -1.45 -13.46
CA GLU A 90 -5.46 -1.70 -14.37
C GLU A 90 -6.38 -0.50 -14.59
N SER A 91 -6.54 0.37 -13.58
CA SER A 91 -7.45 1.51 -13.63
C SER A 91 -6.97 2.65 -14.53
N GLU A 92 -7.86 3.52 -14.99
CA GLU A 92 -7.46 4.81 -15.63
C GLU A 92 -7.12 5.90 -14.60
N GLY A 93 -7.29 5.60 -13.31
CA GLY A 93 -7.11 6.54 -12.20
C GLY A 93 -5.66 6.93 -11.91
N GLY A 94 -5.50 7.85 -10.95
CA GLY A 94 -4.20 8.33 -10.50
C GLY A 94 -3.45 7.34 -9.59
N VAL A 95 -2.15 7.58 -9.42
CA VAL A 95 -1.29 6.81 -8.50
C VAL A 95 -1.20 7.52 -7.15
N GLY A 96 -1.92 6.98 -6.17
CA GLY A 96 -2.15 7.59 -4.84
C GLY A 96 -1.19 7.20 -3.73
N PHE A 97 -0.23 6.29 -3.95
CA PHE A 97 0.61 5.71 -2.89
C PHE A 97 1.30 6.76 -1.99
N MET A 98 1.98 7.74 -2.59
CA MET A 98 2.65 8.81 -1.83
C MET A 98 1.67 9.73 -1.08
N LEU A 99 0.49 9.98 -1.65
CA LEU A 99 -0.52 10.79 -0.98
C LEU A 99 -1.02 10.09 0.29
N ASN A 100 -1.41 8.81 0.19
CA ASN A 100 -1.85 8.00 1.32
C ASN A 100 -0.76 7.92 2.39
N TYR A 101 0.49 7.63 2.00
CA TYR A 101 1.61 7.56 2.93
C TYR A 101 1.84 8.88 3.71
N ASN A 102 1.70 10.03 3.04
CA ASN A 102 1.78 11.33 3.69
C ASN A 102 0.62 11.59 4.63
N MET A 103 -0.60 11.19 4.26
CA MET A 103 -1.78 11.30 5.13
C MET A 103 -1.61 10.46 6.40
N VAL A 104 -1.13 9.22 6.27
CA VAL A 104 -0.80 8.37 7.42
C VAL A 104 0.27 9.03 8.30
N SER A 105 1.35 9.52 7.69
CA SER A 105 2.44 10.20 8.42
C SER A 105 1.98 11.44 9.18
N ALA A 106 1.00 12.16 8.64
CA ALA A 106 0.44 13.37 9.24
C ALA A 106 -0.74 13.10 10.18
N HIS A 107 -1.09 11.83 10.42
CA HIS A 107 -2.31 11.42 11.13
C HIS A 107 -3.59 12.04 10.55
N GLN A 108 -3.63 12.27 9.23
CA GLN A 108 -4.76 12.77 8.47
C GLN A 108 -5.56 11.61 7.86
N VAL A 109 -5.88 10.62 8.70
CA VAL A 109 -6.65 9.43 8.34
C VAL A 109 -8.00 9.45 9.04
N PRO A 110 -9.02 8.75 8.52
CA PRO A 110 -10.28 8.54 9.22
C PRO A 110 -10.06 8.05 10.65
N VAL A 111 -10.87 8.55 11.58
CA VAL A 111 -10.94 8.00 12.94
C VAL A 111 -11.87 6.80 12.90
N CYS A 112 -11.33 5.63 13.22
CA CYS A 112 -12.02 4.36 13.22
C CYS A 112 -11.92 3.73 14.61
N GLU A 113 -12.86 2.85 14.95
CA GLU A 113 -12.80 2.12 16.22
C GLU A 113 -11.64 1.11 16.17
N PRO A 114 -11.00 0.79 17.31
CA PRO A 114 -10.04 -0.30 17.38
C PRO A 114 -10.62 -1.60 16.84
N ASP A 115 -9.79 -2.40 16.17
CA ASP A 115 -10.15 -3.68 15.55
C ASP A 115 -11.28 -3.60 14.49
N SER A 116 -11.61 -2.39 14.01
CA SER A 116 -12.63 -2.17 12.98
C SER A 116 -12.05 -2.00 11.57
N ALA A 117 -10.86 -2.56 11.32
CA ALA A 117 -10.07 -2.53 10.08
C ALA A 117 -10.80 -1.94 8.86
N THR A 118 -10.74 -0.62 8.73
CA THR A 118 -11.37 0.11 7.63
C THR A 118 -10.35 0.31 6.52
N GLY A 119 -10.72 -0.08 5.30
CA GLY A 119 -9.87 0.05 4.13
C GLY A 119 -9.55 1.52 3.83
N LEU A 120 -8.26 1.85 3.81
CA LEU A 120 -7.74 3.10 3.26
C LEU A 120 -7.19 2.79 1.87
N TYR A 121 -7.97 3.05 0.82
CA TYR A 121 -7.43 3.02 -0.54
C TYR A 121 -6.49 4.23 -0.70
#